data_AF-A0A951NSS5-F1
#
_entry.id   AF-A0A951NSS5-F1
#
_cell.length_a   1.000
_cell.length_b   1.000
_cell.length_c   1.000
_cell.angle_alpha   90.00
_cell.angle_beta   90.00
_cell.angle_gamma   90.00
#
_symmetry.space_group_name_H-M   'P 1'
#
loop_
_entity.id
_entity.type
_entity.pdbx_description
1 polymer ?
#
loop_
_entity_poly.entity_id
_entity_poly.type
_entity_poly.pdbx_seq_one_letter_code
_entity_poly.pdbx_strand_id
1 'polypeptide(L)'
;MQHEESVEALRQEVTRNHRTLTGIAGVALIMLVGGAIFYHLVEHFDWLDAFYYCTITLTTVGYGDFVPKTDLGKLFTIFYVIIGIGILATLANTIIKNAMTRRQLKRAINLAAHKAEDAV
;
A
#
# COMPACT_ATOMS: atom_id res chain seq x y z
N MET A 1 5.43 25.65 23.98
CA MET A 1 5.64 26.36 22.69
C MET A 1 6.39 25.51 21.66
N GLN A 2 7.73 25.45 21.59
CA GLN A 2 8.43 24.73 20.49
C GLN A 2 8.16 23.20 20.43
N HIS A 3 7.98 22.55 21.59
CA HIS A 3 7.63 21.13 21.66
C HIS A 3 6.20 20.83 21.21
N GLU A 4 5.26 21.74 21.44
CA GLU A 4 3.84 21.57 21.06
C GLU A 4 3.68 21.71 19.55
N GLU A 5 4.34 22.71 18.95
CA GLU A 5 4.33 22.93 17.50
C GLU A 5 4.88 21.71 16.73
N SER A 6 5.93 21.09 17.26
CA SER A 6 6.51 19.86 16.70
C SER A 6 5.54 18.66 16.78
N VAL A 7 4.79 18.54 17.87
CA VAL A 7 3.78 17.47 18.06
C VAL A 7 2.60 17.68 17.13
N GLU A 8 2.14 18.93 16.96
CA GLU A 8 1.05 19.27 16.04
C GLU A 8 1.44 19.02 14.58
N ALA A 9 2.65 19.40 14.17
CA ALA A 9 3.17 19.09 12.84
C ALA A 9 3.19 17.57 12.57
N LEU A 10 3.64 16.77 13.55
CA LEU A 10 3.63 15.30 13.43
C LEU A 10 2.21 14.73 13.38
N ARG A 11 1.24 15.28 14.13
CA ARG A 11 -0.18 14.87 14.06
C ARG A 11 -0.79 15.15 12.69
N GLN A 12 -0.52 16.33 12.12
CA GLN A 12 -0.94 16.68 10.78
C GLN A 12 -0.33 15.72 9.75
N GLU A 13 0.97 15.43 9.85
CA GLU A 13 1.66 14.48 8.99
C GLU A 13 1.07 13.07 9.07
N VAL A 14 0.82 12.55 10.28
CA VAL A 14 0.19 11.23 10.48
C VAL A 14 -1.19 11.17 9.81
N THR A 15 -1.99 12.22 9.94
CA THR A 15 -3.34 12.28 9.37
C THR A 15 -3.28 12.34 7.84
N ARG A 16 -2.37 13.15 7.28
CA ARG A 16 -2.11 13.23 5.84
C ARG A 16 -1.65 11.88 5.27
N ASN A 17 -0.65 11.26 5.90
CA ASN A 17 -0.12 9.96 5.49
C ASN A 17 -1.18 8.87 5.53
N HIS A 18 -2.08 8.88 6.52
CA HIS A 18 -3.20 7.95 6.55
C HIS A 18 -4.13 8.12 5.35
N ARG A 19 -4.50 9.36 4.98
CA ARG A 19 -5.37 9.61 3.81
C ARG A 19 -4.73 9.13 2.51
N THR A 20 -3.45 9.41 2.32
CA THR A 20 -2.68 8.93 1.16
C THR A 20 -2.61 7.40 1.13
N LEU A 21 -2.35 6.77 2.27
CA LEU A 21 -2.29 5.31 2.39
C LEU A 21 -3.63 4.67 2.02
N THR A 22 -4.75 5.19 2.54
CA THR A 22 -6.08 4.67 2.21
C THR A 22 -6.43 4.84 0.73
N GLY A 23 -6.00 5.95 0.11
CA GLY A 23 -6.20 6.17 -1.32
C GLY A 23 -5.43 5.16 -2.17
N ILE A 24 -4.14 4.97 -1.91
CA ILE A 24 -3.28 4.02 -2.65
C ILE A 24 -3.78 2.58 -2.42
N ALA A 25 -4.15 2.22 -1.20
CA ALA A 25 -4.71 0.90 -0.90
C ALA A 25 -6.02 0.64 -1.67
N GLY A 26 -6.88 1.66 -1.78
CA GLY A 26 -8.11 1.57 -2.60
C GLY A 26 -7.79 1.34 -4.08
N VAL A 27 -6.83 2.07 -4.64
CA VAL A 27 -6.39 1.88 -6.03
C VAL A 27 -5.78 0.50 -6.26
N ALA A 28 -4.94 0.01 -5.33
CA ALA A 28 -4.38 -1.33 -5.38
C ALA A 28 -5.46 -2.41 -5.35
N LEU A 29 -6.49 -2.24 -4.51
CA LEU A 29 -7.63 -3.16 -4.44
C LEU A 29 -8.43 -3.18 -5.74
N ILE A 30 -8.74 -2.01 -6.31
CA ILE A 30 -9.43 -1.90 -7.60
C ILE A 30 -8.63 -2.60 -8.70
N MET A 31 -7.31 -2.44 -8.69
CA MET A 31 -6.43 -3.11 -9.65
C MET A 31 -6.45 -4.63 -9.48
N LEU A 32 -6.37 -5.14 -8.24
CA LEU A 32 -6.46 -6.58 -7.97
C LEU A 32 -7.80 -7.17 -8.41
N VAL A 33 -8.93 -6.53 -8.05
CA VAL A 33 -10.26 -7.00 -8.43
C VAL A 33 -10.47 -6.90 -9.94
N GLY A 34 -10.05 -5.80 -10.56
CA GLY A 34 -10.13 -5.61 -12.01
C GLY A 34 -9.30 -6.63 -12.79
N GLY A 35 -8.08 -6.92 -12.31
CA GLY A 35 -7.24 -7.99 -12.86
C GLY A 35 -7.89 -9.36 -12.71
N ALA A 36 -8.43 -9.69 -11.52
CA ALA A 36 -9.08 -10.97 -11.28
C ALA A 36 -10.30 -11.18 -12.17
N ILE A 37 -11.13 -10.14 -12.34
CA ILE A 37 -12.26 -10.17 -13.29
C ILE A 37 -11.75 -10.41 -14.71
N PHE A 38 -10.71 -9.70 -15.14
CA PHE A 38 -10.15 -9.84 -16.48
C PHE A 38 -9.64 -11.27 -16.74
N TYR A 39 -8.82 -11.83 -15.85
CA TYR A 39 -8.28 -13.18 -16.02
C TYR A 39 -9.36 -14.26 -15.91
N HIS A 40 -10.38 -14.07 -15.08
CA HIS A 40 -11.54 -14.96 -15.06
C HIS A 40 -12.27 -14.99 -16.41
N LEU A 41 -12.47 -13.82 -17.03
CA LEU A 41 -13.20 -13.71 -18.30
C LEU A 41 -12.39 -14.14 -19.52
N VAL A 42 -11.09 -13.82 -19.56
CA VAL A 42 -10.23 -14.00 -20.75
C VAL A 42 -9.42 -15.31 -20.69
N GLU A 43 -8.95 -15.70 -19.52
CA GLU A 43 -8.12 -16.91 -19.33
C GLU A 43 -8.89 -18.06 -18.67
N HIS A 44 -10.17 -17.84 -18.33
CA HIS A 44 -11.04 -18.84 -17.68
C HIS A 44 -10.47 -19.39 -16.36
N PHE A 45 -9.68 -18.60 -15.64
CA PHE A 45 -9.24 -18.95 -14.30
C PHE A 45 -10.41 -18.90 -13.33
N ASP A 46 -10.47 -19.81 -12.35
CA ASP A 46 -11.42 -19.67 -11.25
C ASP A 46 -11.18 -18.36 -10.48
N TRP A 47 -12.19 -17.84 -9.78
CA TRP A 47 -12.09 -16.55 -9.08
C TRP A 47 -10.91 -16.48 -8.11
N LEU A 48 -10.67 -17.57 -7.37
CA LEU A 48 -9.57 -17.66 -6.43
C LEU A 48 -8.22 -17.68 -7.16
N ASP A 49 -8.12 -18.45 -8.24
CA ASP A 49 -6.91 -18.60 -9.05
C ASP A 49 -6.57 -17.31 -9.79
N ALA A 50 -7.57 -16.58 -10.27
CA ALA A 50 -7.40 -15.27 -10.89
C ALA A 50 -6.88 -14.23 -9.88
N PHE A 51 -7.45 -14.20 -8.68
CA PHE A 51 -6.97 -13.32 -7.60
C PHE A 51 -5.56 -13.72 -7.13
N TYR A 52 -5.30 -15.02 -7.01
CA TYR A 52 -4.00 -15.57 -6.69
C TYR A 52 -2.96 -15.18 -7.75
N TYR A 53 -3.25 -15.38 -9.04
CA TYR A 53 -2.40 -14.99 -10.15
C TYR A 53 -2.07 -13.50 -10.09
N CYS A 54 -3.09 -12.64 -9.98
CA CYS A 54 -2.91 -11.19 -9.79
C CYS A 54 -1.96 -10.87 -8.62
N THR A 55 -2.11 -11.57 -7.51
CA THR A 55 -1.30 -11.37 -6.31
C THR A 55 0.14 -11.78 -6.55
N ILE A 56 0.41 -13.01 -6.99
CA ILE A 56 1.78 -13.52 -7.18
C ILE A 56 2.53 -12.79 -8.30
N THR A 57 1.81 -12.29 -9.30
CA THR A 57 2.37 -11.50 -10.40
C THR A 57 2.75 -10.10 -9.92
N LEU A 58 1.87 -9.41 -9.19
CA LEU A 58 2.18 -8.08 -8.65
C LEU A 58 3.30 -8.12 -7.61
N THR A 59 3.29 -9.10 -6.72
CA THR A 59 4.33 -9.25 -5.70
C THR A 59 5.64 -9.82 -6.26
N THR A 60 5.71 -10.08 -7.57
CA THR A 60 6.88 -10.62 -8.27
C THR A 60 7.31 -12.01 -7.78
N VAL A 61 6.41 -12.74 -7.11
CA VAL A 61 6.65 -14.13 -6.65
C VAL A 61 6.65 -15.10 -7.83
N GLY A 62 5.62 -15.02 -8.69
CA GLY A 62 5.57 -15.69 -10.00
C GLY A 62 5.90 -17.19 -10.00
N TYR A 63 5.15 -18.01 -9.26
CA TYR A 63 5.36 -19.47 -9.21
C TYR A 63 5.24 -20.18 -10.57
N GLY A 64 4.49 -19.61 -11.52
CA GLY A 64 4.35 -20.14 -12.88
C GLY A 64 3.35 -21.29 -13.02
N ASP A 65 2.58 -21.56 -11.97
CA ASP A 65 1.44 -22.49 -11.94
C ASP A 65 0.24 -21.97 -12.76
N PHE A 66 0.02 -20.66 -12.74
CA PHE A 66 -0.93 -19.97 -13.61
C PHE A 66 -0.20 -18.99 -14.52
N VAL A 67 -0.49 -19.04 -15.82
CA VAL A 67 0.06 -18.12 -16.82
C VAL A 67 -0.96 -17.85 -17.92
N PRO A 68 -1.07 -16.60 -18.42
CA PRO A 68 -1.97 -16.26 -19.51
C PRO A 68 -1.51 -16.94 -20.79
N LYS A 69 -2.43 -17.67 -21.42
CA LYS A 69 -2.18 -18.40 -22.67
C LYS A 69 -2.60 -17.58 -23.88
N THR A 70 -3.61 -16.73 -23.73
CA THR A 70 -4.11 -15.89 -24.82
C THR A 70 -3.18 -14.70 -25.07
N ASP A 71 -3.12 -14.24 -26.33
CA ASP A 71 -2.31 -13.07 -26.67
C ASP A 71 -2.84 -11.80 -26.00
N LEU A 72 -4.16 -11.70 -25.84
CA LEU A 72 -4.79 -10.60 -25.09
C LEU A 72 -4.41 -10.64 -23.61
N GLY A 73 -4.40 -11.82 -22.98
CA GLY A 73 -4.00 -11.99 -21.59
C GLY A 73 -2.54 -11.65 -21.36
N LYS A 74 -1.65 -12.04 -22.27
CA LYS A 74 -0.23 -11.64 -22.23
C LYS A 74 -0.08 -10.12 -22.36
N LEU A 75 -0.77 -9.50 -23.31
CA LEU A 75 -0.71 -8.06 -23.51
C LEU A 75 -1.21 -7.28 -22.29
N PHE A 76 -2.35 -7.71 -21.72
CA PHE A 76 -2.87 -7.14 -20.49
C PHE A 76 -1.86 -7.27 -19.34
N THR A 77 -1.25 -8.44 -19.19
CA THR A 77 -0.26 -8.71 -18.13
C THR A 77 0.93 -7.76 -18.20
N ILE A 78 1.41 -7.44 -19.40
CA ILE A 78 2.51 -6.48 -19.61
C ILE A 78 2.15 -5.11 -19.01
N PHE A 79 1.01 -4.55 -19.38
CA PHE A 79 0.57 -3.25 -18.86
C PHE A 79 0.23 -3.31 -17.36
N TYR A 80 -0.41 -4.40 -16.94
CA TYR A 80 -0.80 -4.64 -15.55
C TYR A 80 0.43 -4.64 -14.62
N VAL A 81 1.51 -5.32 -14.98
CA VAL A 81 2.74 -5.33 -14.16
C VAL A 81 3.41 -3.96 -14.10
N ILE A 82 3.51 -3.25 -15.24
CA ILE A 82 4.14 -1.91 -15.29
C ILE A 82 3.44 -0.94 -14.34
N ILE A 83 2.10 -0.90 -14.36
CA ILE A 83 1.31 -0.03 -13.49
C ILE A 83 1.38 -0.52 -12.03
N GLY A 84 1.29 -1.83 -11.84
CA GLY A 84 1.18 -2.46 -10.53
C GLY A 84 2.43 -2.32 -9.67
N ILE A 85 3.62 -2.40 -10.27
CA ILE A 85 4.90 -2.18 -9.58
C ILE A 85 4.96 -0.77 -8.98
N GLY A 86 4.52 0.26 -9.72
CA GLY A 86 4.48 1.63 -9.21
C GLY A 86 3.55 1.79 -8.00
N ILE A 87 2.39 1.15 -8.04
CA ILE A 87 1.42 1.17 -6.93
C ILE A 87 1.98 0.43 -5.72
N LEU A 88 2.58 -0.74 -5.89
CA LEU A 88 3.16 -1.48 -4.76
C LEU A 88 4.35 -0.75 -4.14
N ALA A 89 5.23 -0.16 -4.96
CA ALA A 89 6.37 0.62 -4.45
C ALA A 89 5.90 1.84 -3.65
N THR A 90 4.90 2.57 -4.14
CA THR A 90 4.34 3.72 -3.42
C THR A 90 3.58 3.32 -2.16
N LEU A 91 2.87 2.19 -2.19
CA LEU A 91 2.19 1.62 -1.03
C LEU A 91 3.20 1.26 0.07
N ALA A 92 4.25 0.49 -0.27
CA ALA A 92 5.31 0.12 0.67
C ALA A 92 5.98 1.35 1.30
N ASN A 93 6.36 2.33 0.47
CA ASN A 93 6.94 3.58 0.95
C ASN A 93 6.00 4.34 1.90
N THR A 94 4.71 4.40 1.60
CA THR A 94 3.73 5.12 2.42
C THR A 94 3.48 4.40 3.74
N ILE A 95 3.45 3.06 3.75
CA ILE A 95 3.37 2.26 4.98
C ILE A 95 4.56 2.55 5.89
N ILE A 96 5.77 2.52 5.33
CA ILE A 96 7.01 2.79 6.07
C ILE A 96 6.99 4.21 6.65
N LYS A 97 6.66 5.22 5.82
CA LYS A 97 6.54 6.62 6.27
C LYS A 97 5.52 6.76 7.40
N ASN A 98 4.30 6.26 7.23
CA ASN A 98 3.24 6.33 8.24
C ASN A 98 3.65 5.63 9.55
N ALA A 99 4.32 4.47 9.47
CA ALA A 99 4.82 3.77 10.65
C ALA A 99 5.90 4.57 11.40
N MET A 100 6.87 5.16 10.68
CA MET A 100 7.92 5.98 11.27
C MET A 100 7.37 7.27 11.89
N THR A 101 6.51 8.01 11.18
CA THR A 101 5.91 9.25 11.70
C THR A 101 5.07 8.98 12.95
N ARG A 102 4.30 7.88 12.99
CA ARG A 102 3.55 7.48 14.20
C ARG A 102 4.46 7.17 15.38
N ARG A 103 5.62 6.53 15.13
CA ARG A 103 6.63 6.28 16.17
C ARG A 103 7.25 7.59 16.67
N GLN A 104 7.59 8.51 15.78
CA GLN A 104 8.09 9.84 16.12
C GLN A 104 7.07 10.63 16.96
N LEU A 105 5.80 10.61 16.56
CA LEU A 105 4.71 11.27 17.29
C LEU A 105 4.55 10.73 18.71
N LYS A 106 4.53 9.41 18.88
CA LYS A 106 4.44 8.79 20.22
C LYS A 106 5.63 9.17 21.11
N ARG A 107 6.85 9.18 20.55
CA ARG A 107 8.05 9.59 21.29
C ARG A 107 7.98 11.07 21.70
N ALA A 108 7.58 11.95 20.79
CA ALA A 108 7.45 13.38 21.07
C ALA A 108 6.41 13.66 22.17
N ILE A 109 5.27 12.96 22.14
CA ILE A 109 4.23 13.06 23.19
C ILE A 109 4.77 12.59 24.55
N ASN A 110 5.44 11.43 24.60
CA ASN A 110 5.98 10.90 25.86
C ASN A 110 7.04 11.84 26.46
N LEU A 111 7.92 12.42 25.64
CA LEU A 111 8.93 13.39 26.09
C LEU A 111 8.28 14.68 26.63
N ALA A 112 7.21 15.14 26.00
CA ALA A 112 6.46 16.30 26.48
C ALA A 112 5.77 16.02 27.83
N ALA A 113 5.25 14.81 28.01
CA ALA A 113 4.61 14.39 29.27
C ALA A 113 5.60 14.34 30.44
N HIS A 114 6.77 13.72 30.26
CA HIS A 114 7.78 13.65 31.32
C HIS A 114 8.31 15.03 31.74
N LYS A 115 8.57 15.93 30.78
CA LYS A 115 9.01 17.30 31.10
C LYS A 115 7.97 18.10 31.91
N ALA A 116 6.69 17.82 31.71
CA ALA A 116 5.63 18.49 32.46
C ALA A 116 5.55 17.98 33.91
N GLU A 117 5.89 16.72 34.15
CA GLU A 117 5.95 16.11 35.49
C GLU A 117 7.17 16.64 36.28
N ASP A 118 8.33 16.75 35.65
CA ASP A 118 9.56 17.26 36.29
C ASP A 118 9.51 18.76 36.67
N ALA A 119 8.52 19.51 36.17
CA ALA A 119 8.36 20.94 36.37
C ALA A 119 7.41 21.33 37.52
N VAL A 120 6.80 20.35 38.19
CA VAL A 120 5.85 20.49 39.31
C VAL A 120 6.52 20.07 40.61
#